data_AF-A0AAX3S573-F1
#
_entry.id   AF-A0AAX3S573-F1
#
_cell.length_a   1.000
_cell.length_b   1.000
_cell.length_c   1.000
_cell.angle_alpha   90.00
_cell.angle_beta   90.00
_cell.angle_gamma   90.00
#
_symmetry.space_group_name_H-M   'P 1'
#
loop_
_entity.id
_entity.type
_entity.pdbx_description
1 polymer ?
#
loop_
_entity_poly.entity_id
_entity_poly.type
_entity_poly.pdbx_seq_one_letter_code
_entity_poly.pdbx_strand_id
1 'polypeptide(L)'
;MTQLTADSCPCGSNTSLQGCCQPYLHGANAPTPEALMRSRYTAFALNQPDYLLNTWYATTRPAHLPPDPDTQWKSLVIVAAPPPSSSTGSVHFRAYFREPGGWHVLEEISRFRFKEGRWWYVDGDPRVERLKPRRNERCLCGSERKLKVCCGE
;
A
#
# COMPACT_ATOMS: atom_id res chain seq x y z
N MET A 1 -13.19 -14.95 16.49
CA MET A 1 -12.17 -14.12 17.17
C MET A 1 -11.01 -13.96 16.20
N THR A 2 -10.94 -12.85 15.46
CA THR A 2 -9.87 -12.66 14.47
C THR A 2 -8.97 -11.54 14.98
N GLN A 3 -7.92 -11.93 15.68
CA GLN A 3 -6.83 -11.03 16.02
C GLN A 3 -6.12 -10.69 14.71
N LEU A 4 -5.90 -9.40 14.43
CA LEU A 4 -4.80 -8.98 13.55
C LEU A 4 -3.51 -9.31 14.31
N THR A 5 -3.05 -10.55 14.18
CA THR A 5 -1.72 -10.95 14.63
C THR A 5 -0.71 -10.36 13.66
N ALA A 6 0.53 -10.23 14.12
CA ALA A 6 1.70 -9.79 13.36
C ALA A 6 2.03 -10.66 12.13
N ASP A 7 1.14 -11.57 11.71
CA ASP A 7 1.35 -12.55 10.65
C ASP A 7 0.67 -12.15 9.33
N SER A 8 -0.34 -11.27 9.35
CA SER A 8 -1.07 -10.88 8.14
C SER A 8 -0.32 -9.83 7.32
N CYS A 9 -0.38 -9.98 6.00
CA CYS A 9 0.25 -9.06 5.07
C CYS A 9 -0.34 -7.64 5.21
N PRO A 10 0.50 -6.59 5.33
CA PRO A 10 0.05 -5.20 5.46
C PRO A 10 -0.91 -4.74 4.36
N CYS A 11 -0.83 -5.32 3.14
CA CYS A 11 -1.67 -4.92 2.01
C CYS A 11 -3.18 -5.26 2.17
N GLY A 12 -3.59 -5.82 3.31
CA GLY A 12 -5.00 -6.08 3.62
C GLY A 12 -5.58 -7.33 2.95
N SER A 13 -4.74 -8.26 2.49
CA SER A 13 -5.18 -9.51 1.83
C SER A 13 -5.67 -10.59 2.80
N ASN A 14 -5.59 -10.37 4.11
CA ASN A 14 -5.86 -11.37 5.17
C ASN A 14 -5.06 -12.69 5.03
N THR A 15 -4.02 -12.70 4.20
CA THR A 15 -3.09 -13.82 4.02
C THR A 15 -1.78 -13.49 4.72
N SER A 16 -0.97 -14.50 5.06
CA SER A 16 0.35 -14.24 5.63
C SER A 16 1.23 -13.43 4.69
N LEU A 17 2.21 -12.70 5.25
CA LEU A 17 3.18 -11.97 4.43
C LEU A 17 3.87 -12.91 3.41
N GLN A 18 4.28 -14.10 3.86
CA GLN A 18 4.93 -15.15 3.07
C GLN A 18 4.08 -15.63 1.89
N GLY A 19 2.78 -15.83 2.12
CA GLY A 19 1.83 -16.26 1.08
C GLY A 19 1.29 -15.12 0.21
N CYS A 20 1.76 -13.87 0.42
CA CYS A 20 1.22 -12.69 -0.24
C CYS A 20 2.33 -11.83 -0.87
N CYS A 21 2.84 -10.83 -0.16
CA CYS A 21 3.75 -9.84 -0.75
C CYS A 21 5.24 -10.21 -0.61
N GLN A 22 5.61 -11.10 0.33
CA GLN A 22 7.02 -11.45 0.57
C GLN A 22 7.77 -11.94 -0.67
N PRO A 23 7.20 -12.83 -1.52
CA PRO A 23 7.91 -13.29 -2.71
C PRO A 23 8.29 -12.13 -3.63
N TYR A 24 7.40 -11.14 -3.77
CA TYR A 24 7.66 -9.96 -4.60
C TYR A 24 8.71 -9.06 -3.98
N LEU A 25 8.64 -8.81 -2.66
CA LEU A 25 9.66 -8.06 -1.92
C LEU A 25 11.06 -8.68 -2.06
N HIS A 26 11.14 -10.00 -2.24
CA HIS A 26 12.38 -10.75 -2.46
C HIS A 26 12.73 -10.97 -3.94
N GLY A 27 12.07 -10.27 -4.87
CA GLY A 27 12.47 -10.20 -6.28
C GLY A 27 11.63 -11.00 -7.25
N ALA A 28 10.59 -11.72 -6.80
CA ALA A 28 9.63 -12.30 -7.74
C ALA A 28 8.85 -11.20 -8.47
N ASN A 29 8.48 -11.46 -9.73
CA ASN A 29 7.67 -10.53 -10.49
C ASN A 29 6.21 -10.59 -10.02
N ALA A 30 5.64 -9.42 -9.70
CA ALA A 30 4.21 -9.32 -9.45
C ALA A 30 3.44 -9.63 -10.74
N PRO A 31 2.43 -10.53 -10.72
CA PRO A 31 1.74 -10.97 -11.93
C PRO A 31 0.78 -9.93 -12.51
N THR A 32 0.32 -8.98 -11.69
CA THR A 32 -0.67 -7.96 -12.08
C THR A 32 -0.27 -6.58 -11.53
N PRO A 33 -0.82 -5.49 -12.10
CA PRO A 33 -0.66 -4.14 -11.54
C PRO A 33 -1.12 -4.07 -10.08
N GLU A 34 -2.24 -4.72 -9.74
CA GLU A 34 -2.75 -4.75 -8.36
C GLU A 34 -1.78 -5.48 -7.42
N ALA A 35 -1.23 -6.62 -7.83
CA ALA A 35 -0.24 -7.34 -7.04
C ALA A 35 1.01 -6.48 -6.77
N LEU A 36 1.46 -5.73 -7.78
CA LEU A 36 2.58 -4.80 -7.64
C LEU A 36 2.23 -3.61 -6.74
N MET A 37 1.02 -3.07 -6.86
CA MET A 37 0.56 -1.98 -6.00
C MET A 37 0.52 -2.42 -4.53
N ARG A 38 -0.03 -3.61 -4.26
CA ARG A 38 -0.12 -4.19 -2.91
C ARG A 38 1.26 -4.45 -2.29
N SER A 39 2.20 -4.99 -3.07
CA SER A 39 3.57 -5.20 -2.59
C SER A 39 4.32 -3.89 -2.37
N ARG A 40 4.11 -2.87 -3.23
CA ARG A 40 4.65 -1.51 -3.00
C ARG A 40 4.10 -0.89 -1.72
N TYR A 41 2.79 -0.95 -1.47
CA TYR A 41 2.22 -0.51 -0.20
C TYR A 41 2.87 -1.25 0.99
N THR A 42 3.08 -2.56 0.85
CA THR A 42 3.71 -3.37 1.90
C THR A 42 5.14 -2.94 2.16
N ALA A 43 5.91 -2.59 1.11
CA ALA A 43 7.24 -2.05 1.26
C ALA A 43 7.26 -0.69 1.97
N PHE A 44 6.29 0.19 1.72
CA PHE A 44 6.12 1.41 2.51
C PHE A 44 5.84 1.09 3.99
N ALA A 45 4.90 0.17 4.27
CA ALA A 45 4.55 -0.22 5.63
C ALA A 45 5.70 -0.90 6.40
N LEU A 46 6.62 -1.57 5.69
CA LEU A 46 7.79 -2.24 6.26
C LEU A 46 9.09 -1.43 6.13
N ASN A 47 9.02 -0.19 5.65
CA ASN A 47 10.17 0.70 5.43
C ASN A 47 11.28 0.06 4.55
N GLN A 48 10.91 -0.48 3.38
CA GLN A 48 11.81 -1.11 2.40
C GLN A 48 11.95 -0.24 1.13
N PRO A 49 12.71 0.87 1.16
CA PRO A 49 12.81 1.81 0.04
C PRO A 49 13.48 1.22 -1.21
N ASP A 50 14.41 0.27 -1.04
CA ASP A 50 15.09 -0.37 -2.17
C ASP A 50 14.11 -1.10 -3.09
N TYR A 51 13.13 -1.79 -2.52
CA TYR A 51 12.06 -2.43 -3.31
C TYR A 51 11.25 -1.41 -4.10
N LEU A 52 10.93 -0.27 -3.47
CA LEU A 52 10.17 0.80 -4.11
C LEU A 52 10.93 1.41 -5.30
N LEU A 53 12.24 1.61 -5.16
CA LEU A 53 13.10 2.10 -6.25
C LEU A 53 13.29 1.03 -7.35
N ASN A 54 13.42 -0.24 -6.99
CA ASN A 54 13.60 -1.36 -7.93
C ASN A 54 12.32 -1.78 -8.67
N THR A 55 11.17 -1.24 -8.28
CA THR A 55 9.88 -1.46 -8.95
C THR A 55 9.32 -0.20 -9.63
N TRP A 56 10.08 0.89 -9.60
CA TRP A 56 9.75 2.14 -10.28
C TRP A 56 10.32 2.14 -11.70
N TYR A 57 9.53 2.62 -12.65
CA TYR A 57 9.96 2.80 -14.02
C TYR A 57 11.07 3.85 -14.11
N ALA A 58 12.14 3.53 -14.86
CA ALA A 58 13.40 4.29 -14.80
C ALA A 58 13.24 5.79 -15.13
N THR A 59 12.32 6.16 -16.02
CA THR A 59 12.16 7.55 -16.46
C THR A 59 11.43 8.44 -15.46
N THR A 60 10.70 7.86 -14.51
CA THR A 60 9.90 8.58 -13.50
C THR A 60 10.37 8.30 -12.08
N ARG A 61 11.38 7.43 -11.92
CA ARG A 61 11.94 7.04 -10.63
C ARG A 61 12.67 8.22 -9.99
N PRO A 62 12.35 8.59 -8.74
CA PRO A 62 13.14 9.58 -8.02
C PRO A 62 14.55 9.07 -7.73
N ALA A 63 15.53 9.97 -7.65
CA ALA A 63 16.92 9.60 -7.37
C ALA A 63 17.09 8.96 -5.97
N HIS A 64 16.26 9.39 -5.01
CA HIS A 64 16.25 8.88 -3.65
C HIS A 64 14.83 8.89 -3.11
N LEU A 65 14.52 7.94 -2.22
CA LEU A 65 13.28 7.89 -1.47
C LEU A 65 13.65 7.89 0.02
N PRO A 66 13.54 9.03 0.72
CA PRO A 66 13.91 9.10 2.12
C PRO A 66 12.97 8.21 2.95
N PRO A 67 13.47 7.56 4.00
CA PRO A 67 12.61 6.89 4.96
C PRO A 67 11.69 7.91 5.61
N ASP A 68 10.46 7.49 5.87
CA ASP A 68 9.47 8.28 6.60
C ASP A 68 9.04 7.49 7.84
N PRO A 69 9.82 7.57 8.94
CA PRO A 69 9.56 6.79 10.15
C PRO A 69 8.35 7.30 10.94
N ASP A 70 7.92 8.54 10.69
CA ASP A 70 6.78 9.16 11.38
C ASP A 70 5.45 8.69 10.80
N THR A 71 5.45 8.27 9.53
CA THR A 71 4.28 7.70 8.85
C THR A 71 4.07 6.24 9.20
N GLN A 72 2.98 5.97 9.94
CA GLN A 72 2.53 4.62 10.22
C GLN A 72 1.41 4.23 9.26
N TRP A 73 1.73 3.47 8.21
CA TRP A 73 0.74 2.88 7.31
C TRP A 73 -0.12 1.85 8.04
N LYS A 74 -1.45 2.01 8.00
CA LYS A 74 -2.40 1.22 8.80
C LYS A 74 -3.30 0.32 8.00
N SER A 75 -3.70 0.71 6.78
CA SER A 75 -4.48 -0.17 5.90
C SER A 75 -4.44 0.29 4.45
N LEU A 76 -4.73 -0.67 3.56
CA LEU A 76 -4.89 -0.45 2.12
C LEU A 76 -6.28 -0.93 1.69
N VAL A 77 -6.95 -0.12 0.88
CA VAL A 77 -8.22 -0.45 0.22
C VAL A 77 -8.05 -0.25 -1.28
N ILE A 78 -8.22 -1.30 -2.07
CA ILE A 78 -8.29 -1.19 -3.54
C ILE A 78 -9.72 -0.77 -3.89
N VAL A 79 -9.85 0.39 -4.53
CA VAL A 79 -11.14 0.93 -5.00
C VAL A 79 -11.47 0.37 -6.38
N ALA A 80 -10.49 0.32 -7.29
CA ALA A 80 -10.63 -0.28 -8.60
C ALA A 80 -9.28 -0.78 -9.15
N ALA A 81 -9.30 -1.95 -9.78
CA ALA A 81 -8.17 -2.52 -10.51
C ALA A 81 -8.72 -3.16 -11.80
N PRO A 82 -8.98 -2.37 -12.85
CA PRO A 82 -9.49 -2.91 -14.10
C PRO A 82 -8.50 -3.91 -14.72
N PRO A 83 -8.97 -4.86 -15.54
CA PRO A 83 -8.09 -5.74 -16.29
C PRO A 83 -7.05 -4.93 -17.07
N PRO A 84 -5.75 -5.25 -16.94
CA PRO A 84 -4.72 -4.54 -17.68
C PRO A 84 -4.83 -4.79 -19.18
N SER A 85 -4.28 -3.86 -19.97
CA SER A 85 -3.95 -4.14 -21.36
C SER A 85 -2.68 -5.00 -21.45
N SER A 86 -2.22 -5.28 -22.67
CA SER A 86 -0.95 -6.00 -22.88
C SER A 86 0.29 -5.25 -22.35
N SER A 87 0.19 -3.94 -22.14
CA SER A 87 1.36 -3.11 -21.78
C SER A 87 1.09 -2.06 -20.70
N THR A 88 -0.16 -1.83 -20.30
CA THR A 88 -0.54 -0.81 -19.32
C THR A 88 -1.57 -1.33 -18.34
N GLY A 89 -1.58 -0.77 -17.14
CA GLY A 89 -2.59 -1.04 -16.13
C GLY A 89 -2.71 0.13 -15.15
N SER A 90 -3.79 0.14 -14.38
CA SER A 90 -4.01 1.15 -13.34
C SER A 90 -4.60 0.52 -12.09
N VAL A 91 -4.35 1.17 -10.95
CA VAL A 91 -4.93 0.78 -9.66
C VAL A 91 -5.34 2.04 -8.92
N HIS A 92 -6.63 2.16 -8.63
CA HIS A 92 -7.18 3.18 -7.75
C HIS A 92 -7.28 2.60 -6.35
N PHE A 93 -6.67 3.27 -5.37
CA PHE A 93 -6.64 2.79 -3.99
C PHE A 93 -6.72 3.94 -2.99
N ARG A 94 -7.00 3.56 -1.74
CA ARG A 94 -6.92 4.39 -0.54
C ARG A 94 -5.98 3.74 0.46
N ALA A 95 -4.96 4.46 0.88
CA ALA A 95 -4.04 4.05 1.92
C ALA A 95 -4.25 4.92 3.16
N TYR A 96 -4.59 4.30 4.28
CA TYR A 96 -4.83 5.00 5.54
C TYR A 96 -3.57 4.92 6.40
N PHE A 97 -3.16 6.05 6.95
CA PHE A 97 -1.97 6.14 7.76
C PHE A 97 -2.15 7.13 8.91
N ARG A 98 -1.21 7.06 9.85
CA ARG A 98 -1.17 7.94 11.01
C ARG A 98 0.21 8.59 11.11
N GLU A 99 0.19 9.89 11.33
CA GLU A 99 1.35 10.73 11.63
C GLU A 99 1.16 11.38 13.01
N PRO A 100 2.16 12.09 13.57
CA PRO A 100 1.97 12.89 14.79
C PRO A 100 0.77 13.85 14.73
N GLY A 101 0.39 14.31 13.53
CA GLY A 101 -0.77 15.17 13.28
C GLY A 101 -2.14 14.47 13.30
N GLY A 102 -2.19 13.13 13.39
CA GLY A 102 -3.43 12.35 13.43
C GLY A 102 -3.61 11.44 12.21
N TRP A 103 -4.87 11.16 11.89
CA TRP A 103 -5.22 10.24 10.81
C TRP A 103 -5.25 10.94 9.46
N HIS A 104 -4.77 10.24 8.44
CA HIS A 104 -4.79 10.69 7.06
C HIS A 104 -5.20 9.54 6.14
N VAL A 105 -5.70 9.90 4.96
CA VAL A 105 -5.90 9.00 3.83
C VAL A 105 -5.19 9.57 2.61
N LEU A 106 -4.43 8.72 1.94
CA LEU A 106 -3.93 8.97 0.59
C LEU A 106 -4.84 8.22 -0.37
N GLU A 107 -5.51 8.95 -1.26
CA GLU A 107 -6.25 8.40 -2.39
C GLU A 107 -5.49 8.68 -3.68
N GLU A 108 -5.21 7.62 -4.45
CA GLU A 108 -4.38 7.72 -5.66
C GLU A 108 -4.87 6.76 -6.73
N ILE A 109 -4.76 7.19 -7.98
CA ILE A 109 -4.81 6.34 -9.17
C ILE A 109 -3.38 6.18 -9.68
N SER A 110 -2.77 5.03 -9.40
CA SER A 110 -1.44 4.69 -9.90
C SER A 110 -1.51 4.08 -11.30
N ARG A 111 -0.51 4.38 -12.12
CA ARG A 111 -0.32 3.86 -13.48
C ARG A 111 0.87 2.92 -13.52
N PHE A 112 0.70 1.82 -14.25
CA PHE A 112 1.67 0.76 -14.37
C PHE A 112 1.95 0.44 -15.83
N ARG A 113 3.18 0.00 -16.10
CA ARG A 113 3.63 -0.44 -17.43
C ARG A 113 4.20 -1.84 -17.36
N PHE A 114 3.79 -2.71 -18.27
CA PHE A 114 4.43 -4.01 -18.46
C PHE A 114 5.56 -3.87 -19.47
N LYS A 115 6.79 -4.21 -19.07
CA LYS A 115 7.98 -4.15 -19.91
C LYS A 115 8.98 -5.21 -19.45
N GLU A 116 9.60 -5.90 -20.40
CA GLU A 116 10.66 -6.90 -20.13
C GLU A 116 10.18 -8.00 -19.14
N GLY A 117 8.95 -8.47 -19.33
CA GLY A 117 8.39 -9.59 -18.55
C GLY A 117 7.90 -9.24 -17.14
N ARG A 118 7.82 -7.95 -16.78
CA ARG A 118 7.33 -7.52 -15.46
C ARG A 118 6.59 -6.18 -15.48
N TRP A 119 5.80 -5.95 -14.44
CA TRP A 119 5.14 -4.68 -14.17
C TRP A 119 6.09 -3.69 -13.49
N TRP A 120 5.93 -2.42 -13.84
CA TRP A 120 6.64 -1.27 -13.29
C TRP A 120 5.63 -0.21 -12.87
N TYR A 121 5.82 0.39 -11.68
CA TYR A 121 5.11 1.61 -11.30
C TYR A 121 5.65 2.78 -12.12
N VAL A 122 4.78 3.51 -12.81
CA VAL A 122 5.19 4.68 -13.60
C VAL A 122 5.06 5.93 -12.73
N ASP A 123 3.83 6.25 -12.34
CA ASP A 123 3.46 7.45 -11.61
C ASP A 123 2.01 7.30 -11.10
N GLY A 124 1.48 8.34 -10.48
CA GLY A 124 0.10 8.40 -10.05
C GLY A 124 -0.28 9.81 -9.63
N ASP A 125 -1.57 9.99 -9.30
CA ASP A 125 -2.12 11.28 -8.93
C ASP A 125 -2.56 11.25 -7.45
N PRO A 126 -1.63 11.42 -6.49
CA PRO A 126 -1.93 11.29 -5.07
C PRO A 126 -2.67 12.52 -4.51
N ARG A 127 -3.69 12.27 -3.70
CA ARG A 127 -4.38 13.27 -2.89
C ARG A 127 -4.37 12.82 -1.43
N VAL A 128 -3.90 13.70 -0.55
CA VAL A 128 -3.85 13.42 0.89
C VAL A 128 -4.89 14.27 1.60
N GLU A 129 -5.72 13.62 2.41
CA GLU A 129 -6.75 14.26 3.22
C GLU A 129 -6.57 13.90 4.69
N ARG A 130 -6.70 14.90 5.58
CA ARG A 130 -6.69 14.69 7.03
C ARG A 130 -8.07 14.23 7.50
N LEU A 131 -8.09 13.15 8.26
CA LEU A 131 -9.30 12.55 8.81
C LEU A 131 -9.46 12.87 10.30
N LYS A 132 -10.70 12.94 10.76
CA LYS A 132 -11.07 13.12 12.17
C LYS A 132 -12.06 12.02 12.60
N PRO A 133 -11.65 10.74 12.56
CA PRO A 133 -12.54 9.63 12.92
C PRO A 133 -12.97 9.74 14.39
N ARG A 134 -14.24 9.44 14.67
CA ARG A 134 -14.76 9.51 16.04
C ARG A 134 -14.34 8.28 16.85
N ARG A 135 -14.16 8.45 18.16
CA ARG A 135 -13.72 7.39 19.09
C ARG A 135 -14.52 6.08 19.01
N ASN A 136 -15.81 6.16 18.69
CA ASN A 136 -16.72 5.00 18.62
C ASN A 136 -16.92 4.45 17.20
N GLU A 137 -16.35 5.07 16.15
CA GLU A 137 -16.36 4.57 14.78
C GLU A 137 -15.41 3.38 14.61
N ARG A 138 -15.57 2.62 13.52
CA ARG A 138 -14.65 1.52 13.19
C ARG A 138 -13.24 2.07 12.96
N CYS A 139 -12.24 1.35 13.43
CA CYS A 139 -10.86 1.74 13.27
C CYS A 139 -10.43 1.67 11.80
N LEU A 140 -9.73 2.71 11.34
CA LEU A 140 -9.24 2.84 9.96
C LEU A 140 -8.08 1.88 9.64
N CYS A 141 -7.56 1.14 10.62
CA CYS A 141 -6.56 0.08 10.39
C CYS A 141 -7.15 -1.23 9.84
N GLY A 142 -8.46 -1.28 9.56
CA GLY A 142 -9.11 -2.48 9.02
C GLY A 142 -9.43 -3.57 10.07
N SER A 143 -9.24 -3.32 11.36
CA SER A 143 -9.48 -4.35 12.41
C SER A 143 -10.93 -4.61 12.79
N GLU A 144 -11.88 -3.90 12.17
CA GLU A 144 -13.31 -3.89 12.51
C GLU A 144 -13.66 -3.41 13.94
N ARG A 145 -12.69 -3.35 14.85
CA ARG A 145 -12.82 -2.84 16.23
C ARG A 145 -13.11 -1.33 16.24
N LYS A 146 -13.72 -0.84 17.32
CA LYS A 146 -13.89 0.61 17.54
C LYS A 146 -12.53 1.29 17.67
N LEU A 147 -12.41 2.52 17.16
CA LEU A 147 -11.16 3.29 17.18
C LEU A 147 -10.54 3.32 18.58
N LYS A 148 -11.30 3.73 19.60
CA LYS A 148 -10.84 3.82 21.01
C LYS A 148 -10.31 2.52 21.63
N VAL A 149 -10.61 1.36 21.03
CA VAL A 149 -10.17 0.04 21.52
C VAL A 149 -9.00 -0.49 20.70
N CYS A 150 -8.71 0.12 19.55
CA CYS A 150 -7.73 -0.37 18.60
C CYS A 150 -6.54 0.58 18.44
N CYS A 151 -6.73 1.66 17.69
CA CYS A 151 -5.67 2.62 17.37
C CYS A 151 -5.99 4.05 17.85
N GLY A 152 -7.08 4.21 18.60
CA GLY A 152 -7.37 5.41 19.37
C GLY A 152 -6.61 5.35 20.67
N GLU A 153 -5.93 6.44 20.99
CA GLU A 153 -5.39 6.69 22.33
C GLU A 153 -6.52 6.84 23.36
#